data_AF-A0A957Z716-F1
#
_entry.id   AF-A0A957Z716-F1
#
_cell.length_a   1.000
_cell.length_b   1.000
_cell.length_c   1.000
_cell.angle_alpha   90.00
_cell.angle_beta   90.00
_cell.angle_gamma   90.00
#
_symmetry.space_group_name_H-M   'P 1'
#
loop_
_entity.id
_entity.type
_entity.pdbx_description
1 polymer ?
#
loop_
_entity_poly.entity_id
_entity_poly.type
_entity_poly.pdbx_seq_one_letter_code
_entity_poly.pdbx_strand_id
1 'polypeptide(L)'
;MTIYPTRQQVTLPLRFLGGVLVTMAVALAIFWAIMQPPLEEFRAMTLFLGATAAVSVLAGYLAYRFGWISWSPRLSWTLVSSYVLSSLLTFVNVWWTARLMFINQHDLTLAIILLLFAAGIAVALGYFLSAAVTDKISALSRGADAVAHGRFQTRVSIGGRDELTHLAADFNSMAAQLEEAEARKRELEKLRRDLIAWVGHDLRTPLASVRAIVEALADGIVDDPETTARYLRTAKRDIGALAGLIDDLFDMAQMDAGGLRLERGYNAISDLISDTLESFGRSAVERGVTLSGLAAPGVDPVFCDARQISRVLANLVNNALRHTPEGGAVKLHAYPVRAGVVV
;
A
#
# COMPACT_ATOMS: atom_id res chain seq x y z
N MET A 1 -7.04 10.20 11.08
CA MET A 1 -7.44 8.96 11.80
C MET A 1 -8.95 8.93 11.85
N THR A 2 -9.58 8.37 10.83
CA THR A 2 -11.05 8.40 10.68
C THR A 2 -11.61 7.21 11.47
N ILE A 3 -12.04 7.46 12.70
CA ILE A 3 -12.65 6.46 13.57
C ILE A 3 -14.07 6.24 13.04
N TYR A 4 -14.31 5.12 12.37
CA TYR A 4 -15.66 4.71 12.01
C TYR A 4 -16.49 4.51 13.28
N PRO A 5 -17.72 5.04 13.36
CA PRO A 5 -18.58 4.79 14.51
C PRO A 5 -18.92 3.30 14.56
N THR A 6 -18.42 2.62 15.59
CA THR A 6 -18.88 1.29 15.98
C THR A 6 -20.36 1.42 16.35
N ARG A 7 -21.24 1.08 15.41
CA ARG A 7 -22.65 0.79 15.71
C ARG A 7 -22.67 -0.09 16.96
N GLN A 8 -23.45 0.28 17.97
CA GLN A 8 -23.71 -0.57 19.14
C GLN A 8 -24.25 -1.91 18.64
N GLN A 9 -23.36 -2.88 18.44
CA GLN A 9 -23.71 -4.22 18.03
C GLN A 9 -24.26 -4.90 19.28
N VAL A 10 -25.53 -5.29 19.21
CA VAL A 10 -26.14 -6.21 20.19
C VAL A 10 -25.17 -7.37 20.40
N THR A 11 -24.84 -7.68 21.65
CA THR A 11 -23.87 -8.73 21.97
C THR A 11 -24.33 -10.06 21.37
N LEU A 12 -23.39 -10.83 20.80
CA LEU A 12 -23.65 -12.13 20.17
C LEU A 12 -24.59 -13.05 20.97
N PRO A 13 -24.45 -13.22 22.31
CA PRO A 13 -25.38 -14.02 23.10
C PRO A 13 -26.82 -13.45 23.13
N LEU A 14 -27.01 -12.13 23.11
CA LEU A 14 -28.34 -11.53 23.06
C LEU A 14 -29.03 -11.83 21.73
N ARG A 15 -28.28 -11.83 20.61
CA ARG A 15 -28.83 -12.17 19.28
C ARG A 15 -29.24 -13.64 19.22
N PHE A 16 -28.43 -14.52 19.82
CA PHE A 16 -28.74 -15.94 19.92
C PHE A 16 -29.99 -16.19 20.77
N LEU A 17 -30.08 -15.58 21.96
CA LEU A 17 -31.26 -15.64 22.82
C LEU A 17 -32.51 -15.14 22.09
N GLY A 18 -32.42 -13.99 21.42
CA GLY A 18 -33.51 -13.45 20.61
C GLY A 18 -33.97 -14.43 19.52
N GLY A 19 -33.03 -15.06 18.81
CA GLY A 19 -33.35 -16.08 17.80
C GLY A 19 -34.08 -17.29 18.37
N VAL A 20 -33.66 -17.80 19.54
CA VAL A 20 -34.33 -18.92 20.21
C VAL A 20 -35.74 -18.54 20.65
N LEU A 21 -35.92 -17.35 21.23
CA LEU A 21 -37.24 -16.86 21.67
C LEU A 21 -38.21 -16.68 20.49
N VAL A 22 -37.73 -16.13 19.37
CA VAL A 22 -38.52 -16.01 18.13
C VAL A 22 -38.92 -17.39 17.61
N THR A 23 -37.98 -18.34 17.57
CA THR A 23 -38.25 -19.72 17.13
C THR A 23 -39.30 -20.40 18.02
N MET A 24 -39.20 -20.24 19.34
CA MET A 24 -40.17 -20.77 20.29
C MET A 24 -41.56 -20.15 20.10
N ALA A 25 -41.64 -18.82 19.92
CA ALA A 25 -42.91 -18.13 19.69
C ALA A 25 -43.59 -18.58 18.39
N VAL A 26 -42.82 -18.73 17.30
CA VAL A 26 -43.33 -19.24 16.02
C VAL A 26 -43.84 -20.68 16.17
N ALA A 27 -43.10 -21.56 16.86
CA ALA A 27 -43.52 -22.93 17.08
C ALA A 27 -44.85 -23.02 17.86
N LEU A 28 -45.01 -22.21 18.92
CA LEU A 28 -46.26 -22.15 19.70
C LEU A 28 -47.42 -21.58 18.90
N ALA A 29 -47.19 -20.56 18.08
CA ALA A 29 -48.22 -19.99 17.20
C ALA A 29 -48.71 -21.02 16.17
N ILE A 30 -47.80 -21.78 15.55
CA ILE A 30 -48.13 -22.87 14.61
C ILE A 30 -48.92 -23.97 15.34
N PHE A 31 -48.47 -24.38 16.52
CA PHE A 31 -49.16 -25.40 17.32
C PHE A 31 -50.60 -24.98 17.66
N TRP A 32 -50.79 -23.74 18.11
CA TRP A 32 -52.11 -23.19 18.41
C TRP A 32 -53.01 -23.13 17.17
N ALA A 33 -52.47 -22.68 16.03
CA ALA A 33 -53.23 -22.53 14.79
C ALA A 33 -53.69 -23.87 14.18
N ILE A 34 -52.86 -24.91 14.25
CA ILE A 34 -53.13 -26.21 13.62
C ILE A 34 -53.96 -27.11 14.52
N MET A 35 -53.59 -27.23 15.80
CA MET A 35 -54.17 -28.24 16.70
C MET A 35 -55.35 -27.73 17.53
N GLN A 36 -55.54 -26.41 17.63
CA GLN A 36 -56.53 -25.78 18.52
C GLN A 36 -56.61 -26.47 19.91
N PRO A 37 -55.47 -26.62 20.62
CA PRO A 37 -55.37 -27.47 21.79
C PRO A 37 -56.15 -26.91 22.99
N PRO A 38 -56.67 -27.76 23.89
CA PRO A 38 -57.17 -27.32 25.18
C PRO A 38 -56.06 -26.63 26.01
N LEU A 39 -56.46 -25.74 26.92
CA LEU A 39 -55.55 -24.85 27.65
C LEU A 39 -54.46 -25.62 28.44
N GLU A 40 -54.79 -26.80 28.95
CA GLU A 40 -53.84 -27.66 29.68
C GLU A 40 -52.74 -28.21 28.78
N GLU A 41 -53.08 -28.71 27.59
CA GLU A 41 -52.11 -29.22 26.61
C GLU A 41 -51.21 -28.10 26.08
N PHE A 42 -51.79 -26.91 25.84
CA PHE A 42 -51.02 -25.73 25.44
C PHE A 42 -50.01 -25.32 26.52
N ARG A 43 -50.40 -25.34 27.79
CA ARG A 43 -49.51 -25.04 28.92
C ARG A 43 -48.38 -26.07 29.03
N ALA A 44 -48.69 -27.35 28.87
CA ALA A 44 -47.69 -28.42 28.91
C ALA A 44 -46.65 -28.26 27.78
N MET A 45 -47.11 -27.98 26.55
CA MET A 45 -46.22 -27.74 25.40
C MET A 45 -45.35 -26.50 25.60
N THR A 46 -45.91 -25.42 26.15
CA THR A 46 -45.17 -24.18 26.45
C THR A 46 -44.06 -24.43 27.46
N LEU A 47 -44.33 -25.18 28.54
CA LEU A 47 -43.33 -25.55 29.53
C LEU A 47 -42.24 -26.45 28.94
N PHE A 48 -42.61 -27.41 28.10
CA PHE A 48 -41.66 -28.31 27.43
C PHE A 48 -40.73 -27.56 26.48
N LEU A 49 -41.28 -26.74 25.58
CA LEU A 49 -40.49 -25.92 24.66
C LEU A 49 -39.62 -24.89 25.40
N GLY A 50 -40.13 -24.31 26.49
CA GLY A 50 -39.36 -23.41 27.34
C GLY A 50 -38.14 -24.09 27.99
N ALA A 51 -38.32 -25.30 28.53
CA ALA A 51 -37.24 -26.06 29.15
C ALA A 51 -36.16 -26.46 28.13
N THR A 52 -36.56 -26.94 26.95
CA THR A 52 -35.61 -27.31 25.87
C THR A 52 -34.86 -26.10 25.34
N ALA A 53 -35.56 -24.98 25.12
CA ALA A 53 -34.96 -23.71 24.75
C ALA A 53 -33.93 -23.23 25.79
N ALA A 54 -34.21 -23.35 27.08
CA ALA A 54 -33.28 -22.99 28.15
C ALA A 54 -32.01 -23.84 28.11
N VAL A 55 -32.12 -25.15 27.89
CA VAL A 55 -30.97 -26.06 27.75
C VAL A 55 -30.13 -25.69 26.53
N SER A 56 -30.74 -25.43 25.38
CA SER A 56 -30.04 -25.01 24.15
C SER A 56 -29.32 -23.66 24.33
N VAL A 57 -29.98 -22.70 24.98
CA VAL A 57 -29.37 -21.39 25.30
C VAL A 57 -28.18 -21.56 26.23
N LEU A 58 -28.32 -22.37 27.29
CA LEU A 58 -27.24 -22.64 28.24
C LEU A 58 -26.06 -23.32 27.55
N ALA A 59 -26.30 -24.36 26.74
CA ALA A 59 -25.25 -25.05 26.00
C ALA A 59 -24.49 -24.10 25.05
N GLY A 60 -25.22 -23.28 24.29
CA GLY A 60 -24.62 -22.28 23.41
C GLY A 60 -23.84 -21.20 24.16
N TYR A 61 -24.37 -20.73 25.30
CA TYR A 61 -23.70 -19.75 26.15
C TYR A 61 -22.42 -20.31 26.79
N LEU A 62 -22.44 -21.55 27.28
CA LEU A 62 -21.26 -22.22 27.82
C LEU A 62 -20.20 -22.41 26.72
N ALA A 63 -20.60 -22.86 25.54
CA ALA A 63 -19.68 -22.98 24.40
C ALA A 63 -19.01 -21.63 24.04
N TYR A 64 -19.79 -20.55 24.05
CA TYR A 64 -19.24 -19.20 23.86
C TYR A 64 -18.31 -18.77 25.02
N ARG A 65 -18.73 -18.95 26.28
CA ARG A 65 -18.02 -18.50 27.48
C ARG A 65 -16.68 -19.20 27.68
N PHE A 66 -16.61 -20.50 27.38
CA PHE A 66 -15.37 -21.26 27.44
C PHE A 66 -14.45 -21.03 26.24
N GLY A 67 -14.85 -20.17 25.30
CA GLY A 67 -14.03 -19.86 24.13
C GLY A 67 -13.83 -21.08 23.23
N TRP A 68 -14.84 -21.93 23.09
CA TRP A 68 -14.79 -23.17 22.29
C TRP A 68 -14.17 -22.94 20.90
N ILE A 69 -14.48 -21.80 20.27
CA ILE A 69 -13.98 -21.41 18.95
C ILE A 69 -12.45 -21.21 18.94
N SER A 70 -11.86 -20.79 20.05
CA SER A 70 -10.42 -20.49 20.18
C SER A 70 -9.56 -21.72 20.50
N TRP A 71 -10.16 -22.82 20.95
CA TRP A 71 -9.42 -24.03 21.33
C TRP A 71 -9.06 -24.92 20.13
N SER A 72 -9.66 -24.69 18.96
CA SER A 72 -9.47 -25.56 17.80
C SER A 72 -8.41 -25.03 16.84
N PRO A 73 -7.45 -25.87 16.39
CA PRO A 73 -6.39 -25.45 15.46
C PRO A 73 -6.89 -25.19 14.02
N ARG A 74 -8.11 -25.61 13.66
CA ARG A 74 -8.71 -25.34 12.34
C ARG A 74 -10.16 -24.91 12.50
N LEU A 75 -10.57 -23.92 11.69
CA LEU A 75 -11.94 -23.40 11.68
C LEU A 75 -12.98 -24.50 11.38
N SER A 76 -12.65 -25.45 10.51
CA SER A 76 -13.52 -26.57 10.15
C SER A 76 -13.96 -27.40 11.35
N TRP A 77 -13.05 -27.72 12.27
CA TRP A 77 -13.37 -28.50 13.48
C TRP A 77 -14.32 -27.77 14.41
N THR A 78 -14.18 -26.46 14.52
CA THR A 78 -15.11 -25.62 15.31
C THR A 78 -16.51 -25.67 14.71
N LEU A 79 -16.64 -25.48 13.39
CA LEU A 79 -17.93 -25.54 12.72
C LEU A 79 -18.58 -26.93 12.85
N VAL A 80 -17.82 -28.00 12.60
CA VAL A 80 -18.28 -29.38 12.75
C VAL A 80 -18.77 -29.66 14.17
N SER A 81 -18.02 -29.22 15.19
CA SER A 81 -18.44 -29.41 16.58
C SER A 81 -19.76 -28.70 16.91
N SER A 82 -20.05 -27.56 16.28
CA SER A 82 -21.32 -26.86 16.45
C SER A 82 -22.49 -27.64 15.83
N TYR A 83 -22.28 -28.27 14.67
CA TYR A 83 -23.26 -29.16 14.04
C TYR A 83 -23.48 -30.42 14.87
N VAL A 84 -22.41 -31.03 15.39
CA VAL A 84 -22.51 -32.21 16.28
C VAL A 84 -23.28 -31.86 17.55
N LEU A 85 -22.98 -30.73 18.20
CA LEU A 85 -23.68 -30.30 19.40
C LEU A 85 -25.17 -30.03 19.12
N SER A 86 -25.49 -29.36 18.01
CA SER A 86 -26.88 -29.11 17.60
C SER A 86 -27.64 -30.40 17.30
N SER A 87 -27.03 -31.33 16.55
CA SER A 87 -27.60 -32.64 16.27
C SER A 87 -27.81 -33.47 17.54
N LEU A 88 -26.90 -33.40 18.51
CA LEU A 88 -27.03 -34.10 19.79
C LEU A 88 -28.18 -33.54 20.63
N LEU A 89 -28.28 -32.21 20.73
CA LEU A 89 -29.38 -31.55 21.45
C LEU A 89 -30.73 -31.90 20.82
N THR A 90 -30.79 -31.89 19.48
CA THR A 90 -31.99 -32.28 18.72
C THR A 90 -32.33 -33.75 18.95
N PHE A 91 -31.32 -34.63 18.94
CA PHE A 91 -31.48 -36.06 19.21
C PHE A 91 -32.08 -36.29 20.58
N VAL A 92 -31.51 -35.69 21.63
CA VAL A 92 -31.99 -35.84 23.00
C VAL A 92 -33.43 -35.33 23.14
N ASN A 93 -33.75 -34.18 22.54
CA ASN A 93 -35.09 -33.59 22.60
C ASN A 93 -36.16 -34.50 21.97
N VAL A 94 -35.92 -34.94 20.74
CA VAL A 94 -36.87 -35.79 20.02
C VAL A 94 -36.93 -37.20 20.64
N TRP A 95 -35.81 -37.74 21.10
CA TRP A 95 -35.79 -39.04 21.81
C TRP A 95 -36.65 -38.99 23.08
N TRP A 96 -36.51 -37.93 23.87
CA TRP A 96 -37.32 -37.72 25.07
C TRP A 96 -38.81 -37.62 24.73
N THR A 97 -39.14 -36.85 23.69
CA THR A 97 -40.53 -36.69 23.22
C THR A 97 -41.11 -38.01 22.71
N ALA A 98 -40.39 -38.75 21.88
CA ALA A 98 -40.82 -40.04 21.33
C ALA A 98 -41.06 -41.07 22.44
N ARG A 99 -40.22 -41.09 23.48
CA ARG A 99 -40.40 -41.96 24.64
C ARG A 99 -41.70 -41.68 25.42
N LEU A 100 -42.19 -40.44 25.38
CA LEU A 100 -43.45 -40.06 26.03
C LEU A 100 -44.68 -40.37 25.16
N MET A 101 -44.54 -40.35 23.83
CA MET A 101 -45.66 -40.55 22.89
C MET A 101 -45.91 -42.00 22.48
N PHE A 102 -44.86 -42.82 22.29
CA PHE A 102 -45.01 -44.17 21.75
C PHE A 102 -45.23 -45.21 22.84
N ILE A 103 -46.35 -45.93 22.74
CA ILE A 103 -46.68 -47.07 23.62
C ILE A 103 -45.95 -48.34 23.17
N ASN A 104 -45.66 -48.49 21.87
CA ASN A 104 -45.01 -49.68 21.30
C ASN A 104 -43.48 -49.53 21.21
N GLN A 105 -42.73 -50.50 21.73
CA GLN A 105 -41.25 -50.51 21.71
C GLN A 105 -40.68 -50.58 20.28
N HIS A 106 -41.40 -51.18 19.34
CA HIS A 106 -40.95 -51.29 17.94
C HIS A 106 -40.87 -49.93 17.26
N ASP A 107 -41.92 -49.12 17.37
CA ASP A 107 -42.01 -47.79 16.74
C ASP A 107 -41.00 -46.82 17.35
N LEU A 108 -40.77 -46.91 18.67
CA LEU A 108 -39.71 -46.15 19.35
C LEU A 108 -38.32 -46.52 18.82
N THR A 109 -38.06 -47.82 18.60
CA THR A 109 -36.78 -48.30 18.07
C THR A 109 -36.56 -47.80 16.64
N LEU A 110 -37.59 -47.86 15.79
CA LEU A 110 -37.54 -47.32 14.43
C LEU A 110 -37.28 -45.80 14.42
N ALA A 111 -37.96 -45.04 15.28
CA ALA A 111 -37.75 -43.60 15.41
C ALA A 111 -36.31 -43.26 15.83
N ILE A 112 -35.73 -44.01 16.77
CA ILE A 112 -34.34 -43.84 17.21
C ILE A 112 -33.36 -44.08 16.06
N ILE A 113 -33.54 -45.16 15.30
CA ILE A 113 -32.67 -45.49 14.16
C ILE A 113 -32.73 -44.39 13.10
N LEU A 114 -33.93 -43.94 12.74
CA LEU A 114 -34.12 -42.84 11.78
C LEU A 114 -33.45 -41.55 12.27
N LEU A 115 -33.50 -41.28 13.57
CA LEU A 115 -32.91 -40.07 14.12
C LEU A 115 -31.38 -40.12 14.12
N LEU A 116 -30.79 -41.26 14.50
CA LEU A 116 -29.34 -41.46 14.40
C LEU A 116 -28.85 -41.30 12.96
N PHE A 117 -29.59 -41.85 12.01
CA PHE A 117 -29.30 -41.70 10.59
C PHE A 117 -29.36 -40.23 10.15
N ALA A 118 -30.43 -39.51 10.50
CA ALA A 118 -30.58 -38.09 10.19
C ALA A 118 -29.48 -37.22 10.83
N ALA A 119 -29.12 -37.50 12.08
CA ALA A 119 -28.02 -36.82 12.78
C ALA A 119 -26.67 -37.07 12.09
N GLY A 120 -26.41 -38.32 11.68
CA GLY A 120 -25.21 -38.69 10.93
C GLY A 120 -25.10 -37.93 9.60
N ILE A 121 -26.19 -37.85 8.83
CA ILE A 121 -26.24 -37.08 7.59
C ILE A 121 -25.98 -35.59 7.85
N ALA A 122 -26.63 -35.01 8.87
CA ALA A 122 -26.45 -33.60 9.21
C ALA A 122 -24.99 -33.26 9.56
N VAL A 123 -24.32 -34.13 10.32
CA VAL A 123 -22.89 -33.96 10.64
C VAL A 123 -22.01 -34.10 9.40
N ALA A 124 -22.27 -35.10 8.55
CA ALA A 124 -21.52 -35.30 7.30
C ALA A 124 -21.65 -34.10 6.35
N LEU A 125 -22.87 -33.58 6.17
CA LEU A 125 -23.13 -32.40 5.36
C LEU A 125 -22.48 -31.14 5.95
N GLY A 126 -22.57 -30.95 7.27
CA GLY A 126 -21.93 -29.86 7.99
C GLY A 126 -20.41 -29.88 7.83
N TYR A 127 -19.78 -31.06 7.91
CA TYR A 127 -18.35 -31.24 7.64
C TYR A 127 -17.99 -30.88 6.19
N PHE A 128 -18.72 -31.41 5.22
CA PHE A 128 -18.48 -31.15 3.80
C PHE A 128 -18.53 -29.65 3.47
N LEU A 129 -19.57 -28.95 3.94
CA LEU A 129 -19.71 -27.51 3.71
C LEU A 129 -18.63 -26.71 4.44
N SER A 130 -18.30 -27.09 5.68
CA SER A 130 -17.25 -26.43 6.47
C SER A 130 -15.87 -26.57 5.83
N ALA A 131 -15.55 -27.75 5.28
CA ALA A 131 -14.31 -28.00 4.57
C ALA A 131 -14.20 -27.11 3.33
N ALA A 132 -15.25 -27.03 2.51
CA ALA A 132 -15.27 -26.21 1.30
C ALA A 132 -14.99 -24.71 1.58
N VAL A 133 -15.57 -24.15 2.64
CA VAL A 133 -15.31 -22.75 3.04
C VAL A 133 -13.91 -22.58 3.62
N THR A 134 -13.47 -23.51 4.47
CA THR A 134 -12.16 -23.43 5.14
C THR A 134 -11.00 -23.51 4.15
N ASP A 135 -11.14 -24.28 3.07
CA ASP A 135 -10.10 -24.40 2.04
C ASP A 135 -9.87 -23.06 1.32
N LYS A 136 -10.94 -22.34 0.97
CA LYS A 136 -10.87 -21.00 0.37
C LYS A 136 -10.18 -20.00 1.29
N ILE A 137 -10.55 -19.97 2.58
CA ILE A 137 -9.93 -19.09 3.58
C ILE A 137 -8.44 -19.44 3.76
N SER A 138 -8.11 -20.73 3.78
CA SER A 138 -6.73 -21.18 3.93
C SER A 138 -5.87 -20.80 2.72
N ALA A 139 -6.43 -20.76 1.51
CA ALA A 139 -5.73 -20.27 0.32
C ALA A 139 -5.38 -18.78 0.43
N LEU A 140 -6.34 -17.94 0.87
CA LEU A 140 -6.11 -16.52 1.17
C LEU A 140 -5.03 -16.33 2.25
N SER A 141 -5.10 -17.11 3.34
CA SER A 141 -4.11 -17.05 4.42
C SER A 141 -2.69 -17.39 3.95
N ARG A 142 -2.53 -18.45 3.14
CA ARG A 142 -1.23 -18.78 2.54
C ARG A 142 -0.74 -17.70 1.57
N GLY A 143 -1.65 -17.09 0.81
CA GLY A 143 -1.32 -15.96 -0.06
C GLY A 143 -0.79 -14.76 0.75
N ALA A 144 -1.48 -14.40 1.83
CA ALA A 144 -1.07 -13.32 2.71
C ALA A 144 0.30 -13.60 3.38
N ASP A 145 0.53 -14.82 3.83
CA ASP A 145 1.82 -15.24 4.38
C ASP A 145 2.95 -15.12 3.34
N ALA A 146 2.71 -15.55 2.10
CA ALA A 146 3.69 -15.41 1.02
C ALA A 146 4.03 -13.94 0.71
N VAL A 147 3.03 -13.06 0.69
CA VAL A 147 3.21 -11.61 0.52
C VAL A 147 3.99 -11.01 1.70
N ALA A 148 3.72 -11.43 2.94
CA ALA A 148 4.47 -10.99 4.12
C ALA A 148 5.96 -11.36 4.05
N HIS A 149 6.29 -12.46 3.38
CA HIS A 149 7.67 -12.88 3.10
C HIS A 149 8.25 -12.29 1.80
N GLY A 150 7.63 -11.22 1.25
CA GLY A 150 8.15 -10.46 0.12
C GLY A 150 7.84 -11.06 -1.26
N ARG A 151 7.00 -12.10 -1.36
CA ARG A 151 6.59 -12.71 -2.65
C ARG A 151 5.38 -12.00 -3.22
N PHE A 152 5.56 -10.75 -3.65
CA PHE A 152 4.48 -9.88 -4.14
C PHE A 152 3.83 -10.36 -5.45
N GLN A 153 4.45 -11.29 -6.18
CA GLN A 153 3.89 -11.94 -7.38
C GLN A 153 2.77 -12.93 -7.06
N THR A 154 2.58 -13.28 -5.78
CA THR A 154 1.59 -14.28 -5.38
C THR A 154 0.19 -13.81 -5.75
N ARG A 155 -0.61 -14.70 -6.36
CA ARG A 155 -2.01 -14.46 -6.67
C ARG A 155 -2.86 -15.61 -6.15
N VAL A 156 -4.02 -15.29 -5.62
CA VAL A 156 -4.98 -16.26 -5.09
C VAL A 156 -6.18 -16.31 -6.02
N SER A 157 -6.51 -17.50 -6.52
CA SER A 157 -7.69 -17.73 -7.36
C SER A 157 -8.71 -18.54 -6.56
N ILE A 158 -9.86 -17.93 -6.30
CA ILE A 158 -10.99 -18.56 -5.61
C ILE A 158 -12.21 -18.51 -6.53
N GLY A 159 -12.64 -19.67 -7.01
CA GLY A 159 -13.85 -19.79 -7.82
C GLY A 159 -15.12 -19.52 -7.01
N GLY A 160 -16.11 -18.89 -7.64
CA GLY A 160 -17.39 -18.57 -7.02
C GLY A 160 -17.90 -17.19 -7.42
N ARG A 161 -18.98 -16.78 -6.76
CA ARG A 161 -19.59 -15.44 -6.84
C ARG A 161 -19.89 -14.90 -5.43
N ASP A 162 -19.21 -15.44 -4.43
CA ASP A 162 -19.40 -15.12 -3.02
C ASP A 162 -18.41 -14.04 -2.54
N GLU A 163 -18.57 -13.64 -1.29
CA GLU A 163 -17.73 -12.63 -0.64
C GLU A 163 -16.26 -13.04 -0.59
N LEU A 164 -15.96 -14.35 -0.57
CA LEU A 164 -14.58 -14.85 -0.59
C LEU A 164 -13.92 -14.68 -1.96
N THR A 165 -14.68 -14.81 -3.05
CA THR A 165 -14.19 -14.47 -4.39
C THR A 165 -13.88 -12.97 -4.51
N HIS A 166 -14.74 -12.09 -3.98
CA HIS A 166 -14.46 -10.65 -3.97
C HIS A 166 -13.20 -10.33 -3.14
N LEU A 167 -13.08 -10.92 -1.96
CA LEU A 167 -11.91 -10.75 -1.10
C LEU A 167 -10.61 -11.24 -1.76
N ALA A 168 -10.67 -12.30 -2.56
CA ALA A 168 -9.52 -12.75 -3.36
C ALA A 168 -9.10 -11.72 -4.42
N ALA A 169 -10.07 -11.05 -5.06
CA ALA A 169 -9.78 -9.98 -6.01
C ALA A 169 -9.15 -8.76 -5.33
N ASP A 170 -9.69 -8.35 -4.17
CA ASP A 170 -9.13 -7.26 -3.37
C ASP A 170 -7.70 -7.58 -2.91
N PHE A 171 -7.46 -8.82 -2.44
CA PHE A 171 -6.14 -9.32 -2.09
C PHE A 171 -5.16 -9.22 -3.27
N ASN A 172 -5.58 -9.66 -4.46
CA ASN A 172 -4.73 -9.61 -5.66
C ASN A 172 -4.42 -8.17 -6.09
N SER A 173 -5.37 -7.25 -5.94
CA SER A 173 -5.15 -5.82 -6.21
C SER A 173 -4.11 -5.23 -5.26
N MET A 174 -4.22 -5.49 -3.96
CA MET A 174 -3.23 -5.08 -2.96
C MET A 174 -1.85 -5.67 -3.24
N ALA A 175 -1.77 -6.96 -3.60
CA ALA A 175 -0.51 -7.61 -3.94
C ALA A 175 0.17 -6.96 -5.17
N ALA A 176 -0.61 -6.58 -6.19
CA ALA A 176 -0.11 -5.87 -7.36
C ALA A 176 0.42 -4.46 -7.00
N GLN A 177 -0.26 -3.72 -6.13
CA GLN A 177 0.21 -2.41 -5.67
C GLN A 177 1.53 -2.51 -4.88
N LEU A 178 1.67 -3.54 -4.04
CA LEU A 178 2.91 -3.80 -3.30
C LEU A 178 4.05 -4.17 -4.24
N GLU A 179 3.79 -4.99 -5.25
CA GLU A 179 4.77 -5.35 -6.27
C GLU A 179 5.29 -4.12 -7.02
N GLU A 180 4.38 -3.22 -7.42
CA GLU A 180 4.74 -1.98 -8.12
C GLU A 180 5.52 -1.01 -7.21
N ALA A 181 5.12 -0.89 -5.94
CA ALA A 181 5.81 -0.04 -4.97
C ALA A 181 7.24 -0.55 -4.70
N GLU A 182 7.42 -1.86 -4.58
CA GLU A 182 8.73 -2.47 -4.40
C GLU A 182 9.61 -2.31 -5.65
N ALA A 183 9.05 -2.44 -6.86
CA ALA A 183 9.78 -2.18 -8.10
C ALA A 183 10.28 -0.73 -8.16
N ARG A 184 9.40 0.24 -7.88
CA ARG A 184 9.75 1.67 -7.81
C ARG A 184 10.83 1.95 -6.77
N LYS A 185 10.71 1.34 -5.58
CA LYS A 185 11.72 1.47 -4.53
C LYS A 185 13.09 0.98 -5.00
N ARG A 186 13.17 -0.19 -5.63
CA ARG A 186 14.44 -0.75 -6.15
C ARG A 186 15.06 0.12 -7.23
N GLU A 187 14.23 0.69 -8.10
CA GLU A 187 14.69 1.63 -9.13
C GLU A 187 15.30 2.88 -8.49
N LEU A 188 14.62 3.48 -7.51
CA LEU A 188 15.14 4.63 -6.75
C LEU A 188 16.45 4.29 -6.01
N GLU A 189 16.54 3.13 -5.36
CA GLU A 189 17.78 2.69 -4.71
C GLU A 189 18.92 2.46 -5.71
N LYS A 190 18.62 1.99 -6.92
CA LYS A 190 19.62 1.88 -7.98
C LYS A 190 20.10 3.25 -8.43
N LEU A 191 19.18 4.17 -8.75
CA LEU A 191 19.51 5.55 -9.13
C LEU A 191 20.34 6.26 -8.07
N ARG A 192 19.99 6.09 -6.79
CA ARG A 192 20.75 6.65 -5.67
C ARG A 192 22.18 6.09 -5.61
N ARG A 193 22.34 4.77 -5.77
CA ARG A 193 23.67 4.13 -5.78
C ARG A 193 24.51 4.61 -6.95
N ASP A 194 23.90 4.68 -8.13
CA ASP A 194 24.56 5.19 -9.33
C ASP A 194 24.99 6.64 -9.11
N LEU A 195 24.11 7.53 -8.63
CA LEU A 195 24.44 8.92 -8.31
C LEU A 195 25.64 9.04 -7.36
N ILE A 196 25.66 8.27 -6.26
CA ILE A 196 26.77 8.28 -5.30
C ILE A 196 28.08 7.84 -5.98
N ALA A 197 28.04 6.83 -6.84
CA ALA A 197 29.21 6.34 -7.55
C ALA A 197 29.76 7.40 -8.53
N TRP A 198 28.88 8.05 -9.30
CA TRP A 198 29.24 9.11 -10.24
C TRP A 198 29.83 10.33 -9.54
N VAL A 199 29.18 10.83 -8.49
CA VAL A 199 29.69 11.95 -7.67
C VAL A 199 31.04 11.60 -7.07
N GLY A 200 31.19 10.39 -6.52
CA GLY A 200 32.46 9.94 -5.95
C GLY A 200 33.60 9.90 -6.95
N HIS A 201 33.32 9.50 -8.20
CA HIS A 201 34.31 9.51 -9.28
C HIS A 201 34.69 10.93 -9.70
N ASP A 202 33.70 11.79 -9.92
CA ASP A 202 33.91 13.13 -10.44
C ASP A 202 34.54 14.09 -9.43
N LEU A 203 34.34 13.86 -8.12
CA LEU A 203 35.08 14.56 -7.07
C LEU A 203 36.52 14.05 -6.92
N ARG A 204 36.78 12.76 -7.15
CA ARG A 204 38.12 12.15 -6.95
C ARG A 204 39.16 12.71 -7.91
N THR A 205 38.79 12.94 -9.18
CA THR A 205 39.69 13.43 -10.22
C THR A 205 40.32 14.81 -9.89
N PRO A 206 39.54 15.88 -9.65
CA PRO A 206 40.09 17.17 -9.28
C PRO A 206 40.79 17.13 -7.92
N LEU A 207 40.30 16.33 -6.96
CA LEU A 207 40.96 16.18 -5.66
C LEU A 207 42.36 15.55 -5.77
N ALA A 208 42.51 14.52 -6.62
CA ALA A 208 43.80 13.88 -6.87
C ALA A 208 44.78 14.84 -7.57
N SER A 209 44.29 15.62 -8.54
CA SER A 209 45.05 16.67 -9.22
C SER A 209 45.56 17.73 -8.23
N VAL A 210 44.67 18.30 -7.41
CA VAL A 210 45.04 19.29 -6.38
C VAL A 210 46.06 18.72 -5.40
N ARG A 211 45.86 17.47 -4.94
CA ARG A 211 46.79 16.80 -4.05
C ARG A 211 48.18 16.66 -4.66
N ALA A 212 48.27 16.14 -5.88
CA ALA A 212 49.55 15.96 -6.58
C ALA A 212 50.28 17.30 -6.80
N ILE A 213 49.54 18.37 -7.11
CA ILE A 213 50.09 19.72 -7.25
C ILE A 213 50.65 20.22 -5.91
N VAL A 214 49.88 20.07 -4.82
CA VAL A 214 50.30 20.54 -3.49
C VAL A 214 51.52 19.75 -2.99
N GLU A 215 51.56 18.43 -3.21
CA GLU A 215 52.71 17.57 -2.88
C GLU A 215 53.96 17.99 -3.67
N ALA A 216 53.86 18.17 -5.00
CA ALA A 216 54.99 18.59 -5.82
C ALA A 216 55.57 19.98 -5.44
N LEU A 217 54.69 20.90 -5.03
CA LEU A 217 55.11 22.22 -4.54
C LEU A 217 55.74 22.15 -3.15
N ALA A 218 55.22 21.30 -2.26
CA ALA A 218 55.74 21.13 -0.90
C ALA A 218 57.10 20.43 -0.86
N ASP A 219 57.31 19.45 -1.74
CA ASP A 219 58.57 18.70 -1.86
C ASP A 219 59.69 19.50 -2.55
N GLY A 220 59.38 20.70 -3.07
CA GLY A 220 60.35 21.53 -3.78
C GLY A 220 60.84 20.90 -5.08
N ILE A 221 59.99 20.10 -5.74
CA ILE A 221 60.27 19.46 -7.04
C ILE A 221 60.10 20.48 -8.19
N VAL A 222 59.41 21.59 -7.92
CA VAL A 222 59.12 22.66 -8.86
C VAL A 222 59.81 23.95 -8.39
N ASP A 223 60.84 24.34 -9.12
CA ASP A 223 61.80 25.35 -8.67
C ASP A 223 61.63 26.67 -9.44
N ASP A 224 60.96 26.63 -10.60
CA ASP A 224 60.78 27.78 -11.47
C ASP A 224 59.45 28.52 -11.16
N PRO A 225 59.49 29.87 -11.00
CA PRO A 225 58.30 30.65 -10.64
C PRO A 225 57.13 30.51 -11.63
N GLU A 226 57.42 30.22 -12.90
CA GLU A 226 56.40 30.11 -13.95
C GLU A 226 55.58 28.82 -13.81
N THR A 227 56.25 27.68 -13.56
CA THR A 227 55.61 26.38 -13.30
C THR A 227 54.86 26.41 -11.97
N THR A 228 55.40 27.03 -10.93
CA THR A 228 54.66 27.25 -9.67
C THR A 228 53.36 28.00 -9.92
N ALA A 229 53.40 29.11 -10.66
CA ALA A 229 52.20 29.89 -11.00
C ALA A 229 51.22 29.10 -11.89
N ARG A 230 51.70 28.24 -12.79
CA ARG A 230 50.86 27.33 -13.59
C ARG A 230 50.16 26.31 -12.70
N TYR A 231 50.88 25.68 -11.78
CA TYR A 231 50.35 24.66 -10.87
C TYR A 231 49.28 25.24 -9.94
N LEU A 232 49.54 26.41 -9.35
CA LEU A 232 48.55 27.13 -8.53
C LEU A 232 47.29 27.51 -9.32
N ARG A 233 47.41 27.90 -10.59
CA ARG A 233 46.26 28.16 -11.46
C ARG A 233 45.43 26.91 -11.71
N THR A 234 46.07 25.77 -11.98
CA THR A 234 45.37 24.48 -12.15
C THR A 234 44.66 24.07 -10.86
N ALA A 235 45.34 24.12 -9.71
CA ALA A 235 44.72 23.79 -8.42
C ALA A 235 43.52 24.69 -8.11
N LYS A 236 43.62 26.00 -8.36
CA LYS A 236 42.50 26.94 -8.19
C LYS A 236 41.30 26.58 -9.09
N ARG A 237 41.56 26.20 -10.34
CA ARG A 237 40.51 25.75 -11.26
C ARG A 237 39.82 24.48 -10.78
N ASP A 238 40.60 23.50 -10.30
CA ASP A 238 40.08 22.21 -9.82
C ASP A 238 39.27 22.36 -8.52
N ILE A 239 39.70 23.25 -7.61
CA ILE A 239 38.92 23.63 -6.42
C ILE A 239 37.60 24.30 -6.82
N GLY A 240 37.62 25.21 -7.81
CA GLY A 240 36.40 25.83 -8.32
C GLY A 240 35.43 24.82 -8.94
N ALA A 241 35.96 23.81 -9.66
CA ALA A 241 35.15 22.73 -10.21
C ALA A 241 34.53 21.85 -9.10
N LEU A 242 35.30 21.52 -8.05
CA LEU A 242 34.80 20.81 -6.86
C LEU A 242 33.66 21.57 -6.17
N ALA A 243 33.81 22.88 -5.96
CA ALA A 243 32.78 23.70 -5.35
C ALA A 243 31.48 23.68 -6.17
N GLY A 244 31.56 23.85 -7.49
CA GLY A 244 30.39 23.76 -8.37
C GLY A 244 29.67 22.41 -8.32
N LEU A 245 30.42 21.29 -8.30
CA LEU A 245 29.84 19.95 -8.17
C LEU A 245 29.12 19.74 -6.82
N ILE A 246 29.66 20.32 -5.75
CA ILE A 246 29.04 20.25 -4.41
C ILE A 246 27.75 21.08 -4.39
N ASP A 247 27.76 22.28 -4.96
CA ASP A 247 26.57 23.13 -5.06
C ASP A 247 25.47 22.41 -5.87
N ASP A 248 25.81 21.85 -7.03
CA ASP A 248 24.87 21.09 -7.86
C ASP A 248 24.26 19.88 -7.11
N LEU A 249 25.07 19.18 -6.30
CA LEU A 249 24.58 18.08 -5.47
C LEU A 249 23.64 18.57 -4.35
N PHE A 250 23.95 19.70 -3.73
CA PHE A 250 23.12 20.29 -2.68
C PHE A 250 21.75 20.72 -3.24
N ASP A 251 21.74 21.35 -4.41
CA ASP A 251 20.52 21.73 -5.09
C ASP A 251 19.68 20.52 -5.50
N MET A 252 20.31 19.46 -6.01
CA MET A 252 19.63 18.21 -6.32
C MET A 252 18.98 17.59 -5.07
N ALA A 253 19.71 17.51 -3.95
CA ALA A 253 19.18 16.99 -2.70
C ALA A 253 18.01 17.84 -2.15
N GLN A 254 18.07 19.16 -2.33
CA GLN A 254 16.99 20.06 -1.91
C GLN A 254 15.74 19.91 -2.78
N MET A 255 15.89 19.64 -4.08
CA MET A 255 14.78 19.32 -4.98
C MET A 255 14.10 17.99 -4.60
N ASP A 256 14.88 16.94 -4.33
CA ASP A 256 14.36 15.62 -3.94
C ASP A 256 13.60 15.63 -2.61
N ALA A 257 14.03 16.47 -1.66
CA ALA A 257 13.34 16.64 -0.38
C ALA A 257 12.06 17.50 -0.47
N GLY A 258 11.70 17.98 -1.67
CA GLY A 258 10.60 18.94 -1.86
C GLY A 258 10.89 20.32 -1.23
N GLY A 259 12.15 20.62 -0.94
CA GLY A 259 12.58 21.83 -0.24
C GLY A 259 12.70 23.07 -1.13
N LEU A 260 12.70 22.91 -2.46
CA LEU A 260 12.81 24.03 -3.40
C LEU A 260 11.49 24.82 -3.47
N ARG A 261 11.35 25.84 -2.62
CA ARG A 261 10.26 26.82 -2.72
C ARG A 261 10.58 27.84 -3.80
N LEU A 262 9.71 27.93 -4.80
CA LEU A 262 9.83 28.90 -5.90
C LEU A 262 9.17 30.21 -5.49
N GLU A 263 9.92 31.31 -5.57
CA GLU A 263 9.43 32.66 -5.35
C GLU A 263 9.04 33.27 -6.70
N ARG A 264 7.80 32.96 -7.13
CA ARG A 264 7.30 33.36 -8.45
C ARG A 264 6.74 34.78 -8.43
N GLY A 265 7.06 35.56 -9.45
CA GLY A 265 6.54 36.90 -9.71
C GLY A 265 6.47 37.19 -11.20
N TYR A 266 5.89 38.33 -11.57
CA TYR A 266 5.93 38.83 -12.94
C TYR A 266 7.29 39.48 -13.19
N ASN A 267 8.11 38.88 -14.05
CA ASN A 267 9.47 39.31 -14.36
C ASN A 267 9.64 39.49 -15.87
N ALA A 268 10.56 40.36 -16.29
CA ALA A 268 10.90 40.54 -17.70
C ALA A 268 11.97 39.51 -18.10
N ILE A 269 11.63 38.57 -18.99
CA ILE A 269 12.59 37.57 -19.48
C ILE A 269 13.66 38.21 -20.37
N SER A 270 13.31 39.33 -21.03
CA SER A 270 14.25 40.13 -21.82
C SER A 270 15.41 40.64 -20.96
N ASP A 271 15.13 41.12 -19.74
CA ASP A 271 16.16 41.55 -18.79
C ASP A 271 17.04 40.36 -18.36
N LEU A 272 16.44 39.22 -18.02
CA LEU A 272 17.21 38.03 -17.63
C LEU A 272 18.12 37.51 -18.75
N ILE A 273 17.67 37.58 -20.01
CA ILE A 273 18.48 37.24 -21.19
C ILE A 273 19.62 38.24 -21.34
N SER A 274 19.33 39.54 -21.30
CA SER A 274 20.33 40.61 -21.39
C SER A 274 21.43 40.47 -20.32
N ASP A 275 21.04 40.30 -19.05
CA ASP A 275 21.96 40.11 -17.92
C ASP A 275 22.86 38.87 -18.13
N THR A 276 22.27 37.78 -18.64
CA THR A 276 23.02 36.55 -18.92
C THR A 276 24.04 36.77 -20.06
N LEU A 277 23.64 37.43 -21.15
CA LEU A 277 24.54 37.73 -22.26
C LEU A 277 25.71 38.61 -21.83
N GLU A 278 25.46 39.62 -21.00
CA GLU A 278 26.49 40.51 -20.45
C GLU A 278 27.47 39.73 -19.56
N SER A 279 26.95 38.86 -18.68
CA SER A 279 27.73 38.02 -17.77
C SER A 279 28.73 37.11 -18.51
N PHE A 280 28.34 36.58 -19.67
CA PHE A 280 29.15 35.64 -20.45
C PHE A 280 29.88 36.27 -21.65
N GLY A 281 29.69 37.55 -21.92
CA GLY A 281 30.25 38.24 -23.09
C GLY A 281 31.77 38.14 -23.19
N ARG A 282 32.49 38.38 -22.08
CA ARG A 282 33.97 38.23 -22.06
C ARG A 282 34.40 36.79 -22.38
N SER A 283 33.74 35.79 -21.78
CA SER A 283 34.09 34.38 -21.99
C SER A 283 33.82 33.92 -23.43
N ALA A 284 32.77 34.45 -24.06
CA ALA A 284 32.47 34.18 -25.46
C ALA A 284 33.55 34.73 -26.40
N VAL A 285 34.01 35.97 -26.16
CA VAL A 285 35.10 36.59 -26.92
C VAL A 285 36.41 35.83 -26.76
N GLU A 286 36.77 35.44 -25.53
CA GLU A 286 37.99 34.65 -25.26
C GLU A 286 38.01 33.28 -25.97
N ARG A 287 36.83 32.72 -26.28
CA ARG A 287 36.68 31.46 -27.01
C ARG A 287 36.40 31.64 -28.51
N GLY A 288 36.34 32.88 -29.01
CA GLY A 288 36.00 33.18 -30.40
C GLY A 288 34.59 32.75 -30.80
N VAL A 289 33.64 32.73 -29.86
CA VAL A 289 32.23 32.34 -30.11
C VAL A 289 31.35 33.59 -30.14
N THR A 290 30.46 33.68 -31.13
CA THR A 290 29.48 34.77 -31.22
C THR A 290 28.31 34.49 -30.28
N LEU A 291 28.10 35.33 -29.27
CA LEU A 291 26.97 35.22 -28.33
C LEU A 291 25.94 36.32 -28.63
N SER A 292 24.67 35.94 -28.82
CA SER A 292 23.59 36.88 -29.11
C SER A 292 22.26 36.42 -28.51
N GLY A 293 21.33 37.34 -28.30
CA GLY A 293 19.97 36.96 -27.93
C GLY A 293 18.91 37.97 -28.32
N LEU A 294 17.67 37.49 -28.39
CA LEU A 294 16.49 38.23 -28.85
C LEU A 294 15.25 37.79 -28.06
N ALA A 295 14.53 38.74 -27.46
CA ALA A 295 13.18 38.50 -26.95
C ALA A 295 12.16 39.07 -27.94
N ALA A 296 11.19 38.26 -28.37
CA ALA A 296 10.14 38.71 -29.27
C ALA A 296 9.20 39.74 -28.59
N PRO A 297 8.59 40.66 -29.37
CA PRO A 297 7.61 41.60 -28.82
C PRO A 297 6.41 40.88 -28.18
N GLY A 298 5.97 41.33 -27.01
CA GLY A 298 4.82 40.77 -26.29
C GLY A 298 5.12 39.54 -25.42
N VAL A 299 6.40 39.20 -25.23
CA VAL A 299 6.84 38.13 -24.32
C VAL A 299 6.74 38.54 -22.85
N ASP A 300 7.03 39.80 -22.54
CA ASP A 300 7.04 40.30 -21.17
C ASP A 300 5.67 40.88 -20.74
N PRO A 301 5.29 40.77 -19.44
CA PRO A 301 6.00 40.07 -18.36
C PRO A 301 5.65 38.57 -18.26
N VAL A 302 6.58 37.76 -17.74
CA VAL A 302 6.43 36.31 -17.54
C VAL A 302 6.31 35.97 -16.05
N PHE A 303 5.37 35.09 -15.69
CA PHE A 303 5.21 34.62 -14.30
C PHE A 303 6.21 33.50 -13.97
N CYS A 304 7.36 33.86 -13.39
CA CYS A 304 8.44 32.93 -13.09
C CYS A 304 9.23 33.34 -11.83
N ASP A 305 10.11 32.45 -11.34
CA ASP A 305 11.11 32.80 -10.32
C ASP A 305 12.37 33.31 -11.05
N ALA A 306 12.63 34.61 -10.97
CA ALA A 306 13.72 35.25 -11.70
C ALA A 306 15.08 34.63 -11.39
N ARG A 307 15.35 34.34 -10.11
CA ARG A 307 16.63 33.78 -9.67
C ARG A 307 16.86 32.39 -10.26
N GLN A 308 15.84 31.54 -10.25
CA GLN A 308 15.95 30.19 -10.81
C GLN A 308 16.05 30.21 -12.34
N ILE A 309 15.32 31.09 -13.01
CA ILE A 309 15.42 31.23 -14.47
C ILE A 309 16.80 31.78 -14.88
N SER A 310 17.33 32.80 -14.22
CA SER A 310 18.70 33.29 -14.47
C SER A 310 19.73 32.17 -14.32
N ARG A 311 19.56 31.31 -13.30
CA ARG A 311 20.43 30.15 -13.10
C ARG A 311 20.33 29.15 -14.25
N VAL A 312 19.12 28.85 -14.73
CA VAL A 312 18.90 27.97 -15.89
C VAL A 312 19.59 28.55 -17.13
N LEU A 313 19.39 29.84 -17.42
CA LEU A 313 20.00 30.52 -18.56
C LEU A 313 21.54 30.49 -18.46
N ALA A 314 22.09 30.81 -17.29
CA ALA A 314 23.54 30.75 -17.06
C ALA A 314 24.11 29.35 -17.28
N ASN A 315 23.44 28.31 -16.79
CA ASN A 315 23.87 26.92 -16.98
C ASN A 315 23.85 26.50 -18.45
N LEU A 316 22.78 26.84 -19.18
CA LEU A 316 22.64 26.52 -20.60
C LEU A 316 23.67 27.27 -21.46
N VAL A 317 23.87 28.58 -21.22
CA VAL A 317 24.86 29.39 -21.95
C VAL A 317 26.27 28.93 -21.67
N ASN A 318 26.63 28.66 -20.41
CA ASN A 318 27.95 28.13 -20.06
C ASN A 318 28.22 26.80 -20.77
N ASN A 319 27.22 25.90 -20.79
CA ASN A 319 27.31 24.63 -21.49
C ASN A 319 27.47 24.82 -23.00
N ALA A 320 26.66 25.70 -23.62
CA ALA A 320 26.73 26.01 -25.04
C ALA A 320 28.11 26.57 -25.44
N LEU A 321 28.64 27.51 -24.66
CA LEU A 321 29.98 28.08 -24.88
C LEU A 321 31.11 27.06 -24.68
N ARG A 322 30.87 25.96 -23.95
CA ARG A 322 31.88 24.91 -23.71
C ARG A 322 31.95 23.90 -24.85
N HIS A 323 30.83 23.68 -25.54
CA HIS A 323 30.71 22.70 -26.63
C HIS A 323 30.69 23.32 -28.03
N THR A 324 30.60 24.65 -28.13
CA THR A 324 30.68 25.36 -29.41
C THR A 324 32.15 25.59 -29.79
N PRO A 325 32.60 25.15 -30.98
CA PRO A 325 33.96 25.40 -31.45
C PRO A 325 34.18 26.89 -31.78
N GLU A 326 35.45 27.28 -31.88
CA GLU A 326 35.85 28.63 -32.28
C GLU A 326 35.25 29.01 -33.64
N GLY A 327 34.76 30.25 -33.76
CA GLY A 327 34.00 30.73 -34.92
C GLY A 327 32.52 30.34 -34.94
N GLY A 328 32.06 29.54 -33.98
CA GLY A 328 30.65 29.18 -33.82
C GLY A 328 29.80 30.30 -33.21
N ALA A 329 28.49 30.03 -33.05
CA ALA A 329 27.54 30.99 -32.50
C ALA A 329 26.55 30.33 -31.52
N VAL A 330 26.26 31.04 -30.43
CA VAL A 330 25.24 30.70 -29.42
C VAL A 330 24.17 31.79 -29.43
N LYS A 331 22.91 31.38 -29.55
CA LYS A 331 21.75 32.29 -29.69
C LYS A 331 20.68 31.97 -28.66
N LEU A 332 20.27 32.97 -27.88
CA LEU A 332 19.16 32.89 -26.91
C LEU A 332 17.92 33.58 -27.47
N HIS A 333 16.82 32.86 -27.69
CA HIS A 333 15.65 33.45 -28.33
C HIS A 333 14.36 33.15 -27.56
N ALA A 334 13.67 34.19 -27.09
CA ALA A 334 12.39 34.04 -26.39
C ALA A 334 11.19 34.38 -27.29
N TYR A 335 10.16 33.53 -27.31
CA TYR A 335 8.94 33.71 -28.09
C TYR A 335 7.67 33.38 -27.29
N PRO A 336 6.55 34.07 -27.54
CA PRO A 336 5.28 33.76 -26.90
C PRO A 336 4.65 32.50 -27.51
N VAL A 337 4.10 31.63 -26.66
CA VAL A 337 3.32 30.45 -27.05
C VAL A 337 1.95 30.46 -26.37
N ARG A 338 0.99 29.69 -26.90
CA ARG A 338 -0.41 29.66 -26.40
C ARG A 338 -0.57 29.42 -24.88
N ALA A 339 0.44 28.86 -24.20
CA ALA A 339 0.42 28.56 -22.78
C ALA A 339 1.54 29.24 -21.96
N GLY A 340 2.26 30.21 -22.53
CA GLY A 340 3.38 30.87 -21.84
C GLY A 340 4.46 31.40 -22.79
N VAL A 341 5.72 31.20 -22.43
CA VAL A 341 6.90 31.64 -23.20
C VAL A 341 7.87 30.47 -23.35
N VAL A 342 8.48 30.34 -24.53
CA VAL A 342 9.60 29.43 -24.80
C VAL A 342 10.86 30.27 -24.97
N VAL A 343 11.94 29.86 -24.31
CA VAL A 343 13.28 30.49 -24.35
C VAL A 343 14.30 29.47 -24.80
#